data_AF-A0A4U0VZM3-F1
#
_entry.id   AF-A0A4U0VZM3-F1
#
_cell.length_a   1.000
_cell.length_b   1.000
_cell.length_c   1.000
_cell.angle_alpha   90.00
_cell.angle_beta   90.00
_cell.angle_gamma   90.00
#
_symmetry.space_group_name_H-M   'P 1'
#
loop_
_entity.id
_entity.type
_entity.pdbx_description
1 polymer ?
#
loop_
_entity_poly.entity_id
_entity_poly.type
_entity_poly.pdbx_seq_one_letter_code
_entity_poly.pdbx_strand_id
1 'polypeptide(L)'
;MRATLAALSKASRAPLTSKQGNKEFYKGTGSMPGLGPKRQGRYAAGSKAPYILMRERMRTFVVPQGLDSSDLKPYVSKMVDVDAARASNWPPAETKPDPHSRRGGLYGPNGFDGHYYLQLAEAFRTPDVLYSSLSACSVAVVGVGLVGRQVVHQLLSPALSSLFKVVSLSNSKHTLHLSPGAPALDAETLLSLLPPSSAPLPETSAHPAASYAVAEPAELVKRLAADAKKSGSGGAGTKTHTILIDCTSDLKVTELYPTAIASGLSVVTPNKKGFSSSSQLFDKIVEAQSAPGAGLVYLEATVGAGLPIISTLRDLLKTGDEVTKIEGVFSGTMSYIFNEFSKPAATGPGPKFSEIVKVAKENGYTEPHPADDLSGSDVARKLTILSRLVSINPSSLPALPDLPEGYASLSTQTLIPSALSDIAAGEEFVAKLPEHDAEFDQLRSDAEKEGKVLRYVGLIDRETGTVKCGLESYPASHPFASALSGSDNIVAFHTKRYSQRPLIVQGAGAGADVTAMGVVADAIKVAERQGLRVHL
;
A
#
# COMPACT_ATOMS: atom_id res chain seq x y z
N MET A 1 1.16 -8.89 44.90
CA MET A 1 0.82 -10.04 44.03
C MET A 1 2.02 -10.98 44.04
N ARG A 2 1.89 -12.29 44.28
CA ARG A 2 3.04 -13.21 44.40
C ARG A 2 3.34 -13.85 43.04
N ALA A 3 4.54 -13.65 42.50
CA ALA A 3 4.96 -14.25 41.23
C ALA A 3 6.02 -15.34 41.47
N THR A 4 5.97 -16.41 40.66
CA THR A 4 6.95 -17.50 40.72
C THR A 4 8.03 -17.23 39.68
N LEU A 5 9.29 -17.17 40.12
CA LEU A 5 10.43 -17.13 39.22
C LEU A 5 10.77 -18.56 38.80
N ALA A 6 10.71 -18.84 37.50
CA ALA A 6 10.95 -20.17 36.94
C ALA A 6 12.22 -20.17 36.07
N ALA A 7 13.13 -21.11 36.33
CA ALA A 7 14.27 -21.37 35.46
C ALA A 7 13.97 -22.58 34.56
N LEU A 8 13.89 -22.36 33.25
CA LEU A 8 13.64 -23.43 32.27
C LEU A 8 14.91 -23.68 31.45
N SER A 9 15.52 -24.86 31.62
CA SER A 9 16.68 -25.24 30.81
C SER A 9 16.24 -25.80 29.45
N LYS A 10 16.16 -24.95 28.43
CA LYS A 10 16.42 -25.38 27.04
C LYS A 10 17.83 -24.96 26.58
N ALA A 11 18.75 -24.80 27.52
CA ALA A 11 20.16 -24.63 27.22
C ALA A 11 20.80 -26.00 27.01
N SER A 12 21.50 -26.17 25.89
CA SER A 12 22.33 -27.33 25.61
C SER A 12 23.23 -27.64 26.81
N ARG A 13 23.20 -28.90 27.27
CA ARG A 13 24.19 -29.39 28.23
C ARG A 13 25.52 -29.52 27.47
N ALA A 14 26.41 -28.55 27.62
CA ALA A 14 27.80 -28.74 27.20
C ALA A 14 28.47 -29.69 28.22
N PRO A 15 29.07 -30.81 27.79
CA PRO A 15 29.93 -31.57 28.68
C PRO A 15 31.12 -30.68 29.06
N LEU A 16 31.53 -30.71 30.34
CA LEU A 16 32.80 -30.14 30.76
C LEU A 16 33.91 -30.93 30.05
N THR A 17 34.42 -30.35 28.96
CA THR A 17 35.64 -30.68 28.21
C THR A 17 36.09 -32.15 28.21
N SER A 18 35.98 -32.83 27.07
CA SER A 18 36.83 -33.98 26.74
C SER A 18 38.00 -33.53 25.84
N LYS A 19 39.04 -32.92 26.41
CA LYS A 19 40.35 -32.90 25.73
C LYS A 19 41.31 -34.01 26.19
N GLN A 20 40.87 -34.93 27.06
CA GLN A 20 41.58 -36.19 27.35
C GLN A 20 40.69 -37.42 27.57
N GLY A 21 39.38 -37.36 27.26
CA GLY A 21 38.47 -38.49 27.43
C GLY A 21 38.09 -39.11 26.09
N ASN A 22 38.68 -40.25 25.76
CA ASN A 22 38.35 -41.07 24.60
C ASN A 22 36.87 -41.50 24.60
N LYS A 23 36.22 -41.43 23.42
CA LYS A 23 35.05 -42.21 22.95
C LYS A 23 33.64 -42.01 23.58
N GLU A 24 32.74 -41.64 22.66
CA GLU A 24 31.36 -42.11 22.47
C GLU A 24 30.29 -41.82 23.55
N PHE A 25 29.56 -40.70 23.40
CA PHE A 25 28.17 -40.59 23.88
C PHE A 25 27.34 -39.64 22.99
N TYR A 26 26.40 -40.20 22.22
CA TYR A 26 25.28 -39.48 21.59
C TYR A 26 23.98 -40.04 22.19
N LYS A 27 23.06 -39.17 22.58
CA LYS A 27 21.77 -39.55 23.17
C LYS A 27 20.65 -39.17 22.21
N GLY A 28 20.33 -40.07 21.28
CA GLY A 28 19.19 -39.97 20.37
C GLY A 28 18.46 -41.31 20.34
N THR A 29 17.14 -41.28 20.53
CA THR A 29 16.25 -42.46 20.57
C THR A 29 15.70 -42.83 19.19
N GLY A 30 16.57 -42.94 18.19
CA GLY A 30 16.17 -43.35 16.84
C GLY A 30 17.34 -43.95 16.07
N SER A 31 17.14 -45.15 15.52
CA SER A 31 18.12 -45.85 14.69
C SER A 31 18.24 -45.18 13.32
N MET A 32 19.38 -44.54 13.04
CA MET A 32 19.76 -44.13 11.68
C MET A 32 20.48 -45.30 10.98
N PRO A 33 20.09 -45.69 9.76
CA PRO A 33 20.78 -46.72 8.99
C PRO A 33 22.06 -46.12 8.39
N GLY A 34 23.22 -46.61 8.81
CA GLY A 34 24.51 -46.20 8.22
C GLY A 34 25.74 -46.38 9.12
N LEU A 35 25.57 -46.66 10.42
CA LEU A 35 26.69 -46.90 11.32
C LEU A 35 26.58 -48.30 11.92
N GLY A 36 27.51 -49.18 11.57
CA GLY A 36 27.59 -50.57 12.02
C GLY A 36 27.66 -50.74 13.56
N PRO A 37 27.67 -51.99 14.05
CA PRO A 37 27.26 -52.32 15.41
C PRO A 37 28.29 -51.82 16.42
N LYS A 38 28.00 -50.71 17.10
CA LYS A 38 28.80 -50.25 18.23
C LYS A 38 28.05 -50.48 19.55
N ARG A 39 28.78 -51.10 20.47
CA ARG A 39 28.34 -51.69 21.74
C ARG A 39 27.52 -50.71 22.59
N GLN A 40 26.36 -51.15 23.06
CA GLN A 40 25.62 -50.49 24.13
C GLN A 40 26.45 -50.53 25.42
N GLY A 41 26.84 -49.37 25.95
CA GLY A 41 27.47 -49.26 27.27
C GLY A 41 26.45 -49.51 28.39
N ARG A 42 26.82 -50.35 29.35
CA ARG A 42 26.04 -50.64 30.57
C ARG A 42 26.09 -49.44 31.52
N TYR A 43 24.94 -49.02 32.05
CA TYR A 43 24.85 -47.99 33.09
C TYR A 43 25.38 -48.56 34.42
N ALA A 44 26.40 -47.95 35.02
CA ALA A 44 26.81 -48.26 36.38
C ALA A 44 25.96 -47.43 37.35
N ALA A 45 25.11 -48.07 38.14
CA ALA A 45 24.32 -47.41 39.17
C ALA A 45 25.27 -46.90 40.28
N GLY A 46 25.44 -45.59 40.39
CA GLY A 46 26.10 -44.96 41.56
C GLY A 46 26.94 -43.71 41.30
N SER A 47 27.28 -43.34 40.06
CA SER A 47 28.11 -42.15 39.80
C SER A 47 27.27 -40.90 39.52
N LYS A 48 27.29 -39.93 40.45
CA LYS A 48 26.78 -38.57 40.21
C LYS A 48 27.81 -37.81 39.38
N ALA A 49 27.57 -37.62 38.08
CA ALA A 49 28.34 -36.65 37.30
C ALA A 49 27.97 -35.23 37.75
N PRO A 50 28.93 -34.39 38.19
CA PRO A 50 28.65 -33.01 38.58
C PRO A 50 28.43 -32.17 37.32
N TYR A 51 27.17 -31.93 36.97
CA TYR A 51 26.85 -30.93 35.97
C TYR A 51 26.81 -29.56 36.64
N ILE A 52 27.64 -28.62 36.18
CA ILE A 52 27.52 -27.22 36.56
C ILE A 52 26.57 -26.54 35.58
N LEU A 53 25.52 -25.97 36.15
CA LEU A 53 24.55 -25.16 35.44
C LEU A 53 25.17 -23.79 35.13
N MET A 54 25.48 -23.53 33.86
CA MET A 54 26.04 -22.24 33.42
C MET A 54 24.97 -21.16 33.48
N ARG A 55 25.01 -20.34 34.52
CA ARG A 55 24.01 -19.30 34.81
C ARG A 55 23.83 -18.31 33.66
N GLU A 56 24.89 -17.96 32.94
CA GLU A 56 24.80 -17.02 31.80
C GLU A 56 24.03 -17.58 30.60
N ARG A 57 23.86 -18.90 30.52
CA ARG A 57 23.15 -19.58 29.42
C ARG A 57 21.75 -20.02 29.80
N MET A 58 21.33 -19.78 31.05
CA MET A 58 19.97 -20.04 31.47
C MET A 58 19.04 -18.90 31.11
N ARG A 59 17.84 -19.26 30.64
CA ARG A 59 16.75 -18.31 30.44
C ARG A 59 15.82 -18.42 31.63
N THR A 60 15.53 -17.28 32.25
CA THR A 60 14.65 -17.17 33.42
C THR A 60 13.35 -16.53 32.96
N PHE A 61 12.21 -17.06 33.41
CA PHE A 61 10.89 -16.58 33.03
C PHE A 61 10.08 -16.30 34.30
N VAL A 62 9.24 -15.27 34.26
CA VAL A 62 8.22 -15.02 35.28
C VAL A 62 6.94 -15.68 34.79
N VAL A 63 6.38 -16.56 35.61
CA VAL A 63 5.19 -17.33 35.23
C VAL A 63 4.04 -17.07 36.22
N PRO A 64 2.77 -17.23 35.78
CA PRO A 64 1.61 -17.11 36.66
C PRO A 64 1.64 -18.16 37.79
N GLN A 65 0.91 -17.89 38.87
CA GLN A 65 0.71 -18.88 39.92
C GLN A 65 0.00 -20.14 39.40
N GLY A 66 0.35 -21.31 39.94
CA GLY A 66 -0.26 -22.60 39.60
C GLY A 66 0.47 -23.43 38.54
N LEU A 67 1.56 -22.91 37.96
CA LEU A 67 2.35 -23.67 36.97
C LEU A 67 3.07 -24.89 37.59
N ASP A 68 3.44 -24.82 38.87
CA ASP A 68 4.13 -25.90 39.61
C ASP A 68 3.28 -27.18 39.74
N SER A 69 1.95 -27.05 39.65
CA SER A 69 0.98 -28.14 39.66
C SER A 69 0.57 -28.63 38.27
N SER A 70 1.15 -28.07 37.20
CA SER A 70 0.86 -28.45 35.80
C SER A 70 1.94 -29.36 35.22
N ASP A 71 1.63 -30.02 34.10
CA ASP A 71 2.59 -30.80 33.32
C ASP A 71 3.73 -29.95 32.72
N LEU A 72 3.58 -28.62 32.73
CA LEU A 72 4.56 -27.64 32.28
C LEU A 72 5.44 -27.08 33.41
N LYS A 73 5.43 -27.71 34.60
CA LYS A 73 6.19 -27.23 35.76
C LYS A 73 7.69 -27.08 35.48
N PRO A 74 8.33 -26.01 35.97
CA PRO A 74 9.73 -25.75 35.73
C PRO A 74 10.61 -26.68 36.58
N TYR A 75 11.83 -26.94 36.09
CA TYR A 75 12.77 -27.85 36.74
C TYR A 75 13.36 -27.24 38.04
N VAL A 76 13.42 -25.91 38.14
CA VAL A 76 13.79 -25.16 39.35
C VAL A 76 12.89 -23.92 39.45
N SER A 77 12.22 -23.72 40.59
CA SER A 77 11.40 -22.53 40.88
C SER A 77 11.78 -21.87 42.20
N LYS A 78 11.54 -20.55 42.30
CA LYS A 78 11.64 -19.77 43.54
C LYS A 78 10.48 -18.77 43.61
N MET A 79 9.72 -18.80 44.70
CA MET A 79 8.66 -17.83 44.97
C MET A 79 9.27 -16.51 45.43
N VAL A 80 8.78 -15.37 44.90
CA VAL A 80 9.20 -14.04 45.33
C VAL A 80 7.96 -13.20 45.67
N ASP A 81 7.97 -12.59 46.86
CA ASP A 81 6.98 -11.60 47.28
C ASP A 81 7.36 -10.23 46.69
N VAL A 82 6.42 -9.61 45.97
CA VAL A 82 6.67 -8.34 45.26
C VAL A 82 5.79 -7.26 45.89
N ASP A 83 6.44 -6.27 46.51
CA ASP A 83 5.83 -5.21 47.33
C ASP A 83 5.62 -3.94 46.49
N ALA A 84 4.36 -3.48 46.40
CA ALA A 84 3.93 -2.41 45.50
C ALA A 84 4.45 -1.00 45.88
N ALA A 85 4.90 -0.81 47.13
CA ALA A 85 5.32 0.50 47.64
C ALA A 85 6.69 1.01 47.12
N ARG A 86 7.46 0.19 46.37
CA ARG A 86 8.79 0.55 45.87
C ARG A 86 8.81 1.31 44.53
N ALA A 87 7.66 1.61 43.93
CA ALA A 87 7.56 2.20 42.60
C ALA A 87 7.98 3.69 42.50
N SER A 88 8.10 4.43 43.61
CA SER A 88 8.24 5.91 43.57
C SER A 88 9.68 6.44 43.67
N ASN A 89 10.71 5.60 43.77
CA ASN A 89 12.11 6.04 43.93
C ASN A 89 13.00 5.66 42.74
N TRP A 90 12.69 6.12 41.53
CA TRP A 90 13.53 5.85 40.35
C TRP A 90 14.28 7.10 39.83
N PRO A 91 15.60 7.01 39.54
CA PRO A 91 16.36 8.15 39.02
C PRO A 91 16.27 8.31 37.48
N PRO A 92 16.44 9.53 36.93
CA PRO A 92 16.25 9.81 35.50
C PRO A 92 17.26 9.12 34.58
N ALA A 93 16.89 8.99 33.30
CA ALA A 93 17.53 8.12 32.29
C ALA A 93 19.04 8.29 32.10
N GLU A 94 19.58 9.45 32.44
CA GLU A 94 21.01 9.81 32.33
C GLU A 94 21.91 9.14 33.38
N THR A 95 21.30 8.46 34.38
CA THR A 95 22.02 7.74 35.45
C THR A 95 21.91 6.21 35.35
N LYS A 96 21.38 5.69 34.23
CA LYS A 96 21.22 4.25 34.04
C LYS A 96 22.58 3.56 33.90
N PRO A 97 22.89 2.51 34.68
CA PRO A 97 24.18 1.84 34.59
C PRO A 97 24.33 1.11 33.25
N ASP A 98 25.55 1.07 32.74
CA ASP A 98 25.95 0.31 31.55
C ASP A 98 25.40 -1.14 31.62
N PRO A 99 24.64 -1.61 30.62
CA PRO A 99 24.08 -2.97 30.58
C PRO A 99 25.14 -4.09 30.60
N HIS A 100 26.42 -3.76 30.36
CA HIS A 100 27.55 -4.69 30.40
C HIS A 100 28.40 -4.59 31.69
N SER A 101 28.04 -3.73 32.64
CA SER A 101 28.74 -3.59 33.92
C SER A 101 28.56 -4.82 34.82
N ARG A 102 29.68 -5.49 35.16
CA ARG A 102 29.72 -6.61 36.12
C ARG A 102 29.34 -6.23 37.57
N ARG A 103 29.23 -4.94 37.90
CA ARG A 103 28.87 -4.46 39.25
C ARG A 103 27.55 -3.70 39.32
N GLY A 104 26.76 -3.67 38.25
CA GLY A 104 25.50 -2.93 38.27
C GLY A 104 24.63 -3.01 37.01
N GLY A 105 24.87 -3.92 36.08
CA GLY A 105 23.95 -4.12 34.95
C GLY A 105 22.57 -4.61 35.40
N LEU A 106 21.61 -4.64 34.46
CA LEU A 106 20.21 -5.13 34.62
C LEU A 106 20.05 -6.51 35.28
N TYR A 107 21.15 -7.23 35.52
CA TYR A 107 21.25 -8.56 36.10
C TYR A 107 22.21 -8.60 37.30
N GLY A 108 22.16 -7.58 38.16
CA GLY A 108 22.91 -7.56 39.42
C GLY A 108 22.52 -8.70 40.40
N PRO A 109 23.27 -8.87 41.51
CA PRO A 109 23.11 -9.98 42.47
C PRO A 109 21.73 -10.06 43.15
N ASN A 110 20.90 -9.03 43.01
CA ASN A 110 19.52 -8.98 43.52
C ASN A 110 18.47 -9.46 42.52
N GLY A 111 18.88 -9.96 41.34
CA GLY A 111 17.99 -10.63 40.38
C GLY A 111 17.28 -9.70 39.39
N PHE A 112 16.75 -10.32 38.35
CA PHE A 112 15.92 -9.72 37.30
C PHE A 112 14.69 -9.07 37.93
N ASP A 113 14.44 -7.80 37.62
CA ASP A 113 13.29 -7.08 38.17
C ASP A 113 11.98 -7.57 37.53
N GLY A 114 11.32 -8.51 38.22
CA GLY A 114 10.02 -9.03 37.84
C GLY A 114 8.95 -7.93 37.76
N HIS A 115 9.11 -6.79 38.45
CA HIS A 115 8.19 -5.66 38.30
C HIS A 115 8.34 -4.96 36.96
N TYR A 116 9.56 -4.72 36.46
CA TYR A 116 9.77 -4.14 35.12
C TYR A 116 9.20 -5.04 34.02
N TYR A 117 9.37 -6.36 34.14
CA TYR A 117 8.81 -7.31 33.19
C TYR A 117 7.28 -7.40 33.27
N LEU A 118 6.70 -7.39 34.48
CA LEU A 118 5.24 -7.36 34.67
C LEU A 118 4.65 -6.03 34.19
N GLN A 119 5.30 -4.89 34.43
CA GLN A 119 4.90 -3.59 33.89
C GLN A 119 4.98 -3.56 32.37
N LEU A 120 6.03 -4.12 31.75
CA LEU A 120 6.10 -4.29 30.29
C LEU A 120 4.99 -5.22 29.80
N ALA A 121 4.81 -6.38 30.42
CA ALA A 121 3.80 -7.37 30.02
C ALA A 121 2.37 -6.88 30.23
N GLU A 122 2.12 -6.08 31.26
CA GLU A 122 0.85 -5.43 31.57
C GLU A 122 0.63 -4.24 30.62
N ALA A 123 1.64 -3.42 30.35
CA ALA A 123 1.60 -2.40 29.29
C ALA A 123 1.36 -3.01 27.90
N PHE A 124 1.85 -4.23 27.63
CA PHE A 124 1.54 -4.99 26.42
C PHE A 124 0.17 -5.72 26.47
N ARG A 125 -0.44 -5.92 27.65
CA ARG A 125 -1.73 -6.61 27.85
C ARG A 125 -2.92 -5.68 27.99
N THR A 126 -2.74 -4.49 28.55
CA THR A 126 -3.75 -3.43 28.57
C THR A 126 -3.64 -2.64 27.28
N PRO A 127 -4.60 -2.76 26.34
CA PRO A 127 -4.55 -2.02 25.08
C PRO A 127 -4.71 -0.50 25.26
N ASP A 128 -5.00 0.00 26.47
CA ASP A 128 -5.37 1.40 26.66
C ASP A 128 -4.23 2.28 27.21
N VAL A 129 -3.24 1.72 27.92
CA VAL A 129 -2.28 2.55 28.69
C VAL A 129 -1.03 2.95 27.91
N LEU A 130 -0.66 2.23 26.84
CA LEU A 130 0.36 2.69 25.88
C LEU A 130 -0.23 3.48 24.71
N TYR A 131 -1.55 3.46 24.53
CA TYR A 131 -2.22 3.93 23.32
C TYR A 131 -2.92 5.28 23.47
N SER A 132 -2.95 5.86 24.67
CA SER A 132 -3.49 7.21 24.92
C SER A 132 -2.71 8.35 24.25
N SER A 133 -1.66 8.05 23.47
CA SER A 133 -0.81 9.04 22.81
C SER A 133 -0.91 9.08 21.28
N LEU A 134 -1.61 8.12 20.65
CA LEU A 134 -1.77 8.09 19.19
C LEU A 134 -3.07 8.79 18.80
N SER A 135 -2.93 9.94 18.16
CA SER A 135 -4.04 10.71 17.60
C SER A 135 -4.38 10.23 16.18
N ALA A 136 -5.64 10.40 15.78
CA ALA A 136 -6.10 10.23 14.40
C ALA A 136 -5.18 10.97 13.41
N CYS A 137 -4.92 10.39 12.24
CA CYS A 137 -4.14 11.05 11.21
C CYS A 137 -4.85 12.32 10.71
N SER A 138 -4.10 13.41 10.59
CA SER A 138 -4.57 14.63 9.93
C SER A 138 -4.60 14.42 8.41
N VAL A 139 -5.69 14.78 7.75
CA VAL A 139 -5.85 14.61 6.30
C VAL A 139 -6.12 15.95 5.63
N ALA A 140 -5.35 16.27 4.59
CA ALA A 140 -5.61 17.39 3.70
C ALA A 140 -6.01 16.85 2.32
N VAL A 141 -7.24 17.13 1.88
CA VAL A 141 -7.74 16.66 0.58
C VAL A 141 -7.68 17.81 -0.43
N VAL A 142 -6.97 17.59 -1.53
CA VAL A 142 -6.90 18.51 -2.69
C VAL A 142 -7.71 17.91 -3.82
N GLY A 143 -8.64 18.68 -4.38
CA GLY A 143 -9.54 18.24 -5.44
C GLY A 143 -10.81 17.59 -4.92
N VAL A 144 -11.75 18.39 -4.42
CA VAL A 144 -13.11 17.94 -4.00
C VAL A 144 -14.11 17.84 -5.17
N GLY A 145 -13.67 17.24 -6.28
CA GLY A 145 -14.53 16.88 -7.41
C GLY A 145 -15.33 15.61 -7.12
N LEU A 146 -15.67 14.85 -8.17
CA LEU A 146 -16.42 13.60 -8.05
C LEU A 146 -15.76 12.61 -7.08
N VAL A 147 -14.47 12.30 -7.27
CA VAL A 147 -13.74 11.35 -6.42
C VAL A 147 -13.45 11.94 -5.03
N GLY A 148 -12.94 13.17 -4.96
CA GLY A 148 -12.52 13.75 -3.68
C GLY A 148 -13.67 13.95 -2.68
N ARG A 149 -14.90 14.22 -3.15
CA ARG A 149 -16.08 14.23 -2.28
C ARG A 149 -16.33 12.86 -1.66
N GLN A 150 -16.28 11.79 -2.46
CA GLN A 150 -16.46 10.43 -1.94
C GLN A 150 -15.33 10.01 -1.00
N VAL A 151 -14.10 10.47 -1.23
CA VAL A 151 -13.00 10.28 -0.28
C VAL A 151 -13.33 10.91 1.08
N VAL A 152 -13.86 12.13 1.11
CA VAL A 152 -14.27 12.79 2.36
C VAL A 152 -15.39 12.02 3.06
N HIS A 153 -16.42 11.56 2.32
CA HIS A 153 -17.49 10.74 2.88
C HIS A 153 -16.98 9.45 3.51
N GLN A 154 -16.11 8.73 2.80
CA GLN A 154 -15.59 7.45 3.25
C GLN A 154 -14.65 7.62 4.46
N LEU A 155 -13.75 8.61 4.44
CA LEU A 155 -12.86 8.91 5.58
C LEU A 155 -13.63 9.25 6.86
N LEU A 156 -14.75 9.97 6.74
CA LEU A 156 -15.58 10.40 7.87
C LEU A 156 -16.74 9.43 8.16
N SER A 157 -16.75 8.25 7.54
CA SER A 157 -17.70 7.20 7.87
C SER A 157 -17.54 6.73 9.32
N PRO A 158 -18.59 6.17 9.95
CA PRO A 158 -18.50 5.68 11.32
C PRO A 158 -17.37 4.66 11.57
N ALA A 159 -16.98 3.92 10.54
CA ALA A 159 -15.90 2.93 10.63
C ALA A 159 -14.49 3.56 10.67
N LEU A 160 -14.32 4.78 10.14
CA LEU A 160 -13.01 5.41 9.93
C LEU A 160 -12.86 6.77 10.61
N SER A 161 -13.94 7.35 11.15
CA SER A 161 -13.94 8.68 11.77
C SER A 161 -13.03 8.79 13.01
N SER A 162 -12.67 7.67 13.65
CA SER A 162 -11.66 7.63 14.72
C SER A 162 -10.22 7.61 14.22
N LEU A 163 -9.99 7.26 12.95
CA LEU A 163 -8.66 7.13 12.35
C LEU A 163 -8.22 8.41 11.65
N PHE A 164 -9.16 9.20 11.14
CA PHE A 164 -8.87 10.37 10.31
C PHE A 164 -9.56 11.62 10.81
N LYS A 165 -8.81 12.72 10.83
CA LYS A 165 -9.32 14.08 11.01
C LYS A 165 -9.01 14.89 9.75
N VAL A 166 -10.03 15.27 9.00
CA VAL A 166 -9.82 16.19 7.86
C VAL A 166 -9.49 17.58 8.41
N VAL A 167 -8.32 18.11 8.05
CA VAL A 167 -7.82 19.42 8.50
C VAL A 167 -7.81 20.47 7.40
N SER A 168 -7.93 20.05 6.13
CA SER A 168 -7.97 20.95 4.99
C SER A 168 -8.73 20.34 3.82
N LEU A 169 -9.53 21.15 3.13
CA LEU A 169 -10.12 20.82 1.83
C LEU A 169 -9.76 21.90 0.82
N SER A 170 -9.40 21.53 -0.41
CA SER A 170 -9.07 22.48 -1.47
C SER A 170 -9.76 22.11 -2.77
N ASN A 171 -10.35 23.11 -3.43
CA ASN A 171 -10.81 23.02 -4.82
C ASN A 171 -9.89 23.86 -5.72
N SER A 172 -10.30 24.10 -6.97
CA SER A 172 -9.48 24.83 -7.95
C SER A 172 -9.23 26.32 -7.63
N LYS A 173 -9.98 26.93 -6.70
CA LYS A 173 -9.85 28.36 -6.37
C LYS A 173 -9.71 28.65 -4.88
N HIS A 174 -10.25 27.80 -4.02
CA HIS A 174 -10.41 28.05 -2.59
C HIS A 174 -9.87 26.89 -1.77
N THR A 175 -9.25 27.21 -0.64
CA THR A 175 -8.83 26.25 0.37
C THR A 175 -9.50 26.60 1.70
N LEU A 176 -10.18 25.61 2.27
CA LEU A 176 -10.67 25.60 3.63
C LEU A 176 -9.63 24.95 4.53
N HIS A 177 -9.29 25.62 5.63
CA HIS A 177 -8.47 25.10 6.69
C HIS A 177 -9.26 25.03 8.00
N LEU A 178 -9.11 23.94 8.74
CA LEU A 178 -9.66 23.81 10.09
C LEU A 178 -8.56 24.01 11.13
N SER A 179 -8.93 24.62 12.26
CA SER A 179 -8.04 24.76 13.41
C SER A 179 -7.81 23.39 14.08
N PRO A 180 -6.65 23.14 14.71
CA PRO A 180 -6.36 21.87 15.36
C PRO A 180 -7.40 21.42 16.40
N GLY A 181 -8.05 22.39 17.08
CA GLY A 181 -9.10 22.17 18.07
C GLY A 181 -10.53 22.12 17.50
N ALA A 182 -10.71 22.16 16.18
CA ALA A 182 -12.03 22.08 15.56
C ALA A 182 -12.78 20.80 16.02
N PRO A 183 -14.09 20.89 16.31
CA PRO A 183 -14.91 19.72 16.59
C PRO A 183 -14.92 18.77 15.39
N ALA A 184 -15.25 17.50 15.64
CA ALA A 184 -15.51 16.57 14.56
C ALA A 184 -16.74 17.06 13.77
N LEU A 185 -16.58 17.21 12.46
CA LEU A 185 -17.64 17.57 11.53
C LEU A 185 -17.94 16.36 10.66
N ASP A 186 -19.22 16.12 10.35
CA ASP A 186 -19.60 15.16 9.33
C ASP A 186 -19.20 15.64 7.92
N ALA A 187 -19.21 14.73 6.97
CA ALA A 187 -18.77 14.99 5.61
C ALA A 187 -19.59 16.06 4.88
N GLU A 188 -20.92 16.07 5.03
CA GLU A 188 -21.80 17.03 4.36
C GLU A 188 -21.56 18.44 4.89
N THR A 189 -21.52 18.57 6.22
CA THR A 189 -21.20 19.84 6.88
C THR A 189 -19.84 20.34 6.41
N LEU A 190 -18.80 19.50 6.44
CA LEU A 190 -17.45 19.90 6.05
C LEU A 190 -17.37 20.32 4.57
N LEU A 191 -17.99 19.56 3.66
CA LEU A 191 -18.01 19.87 2.23
C LEU A 191 -18.78 21.16 1.95
N SER A 192 -19.87 21.42 2.69
CA SER A 192 -20.66 22.66 2.55
C SER A 192 -19.91 23.91 3.01
N LEU A 193 -18.94 23.78 3.93
CA LEU A 193 -18.11 24.88 4.39
C LEU A 193 -17.11 25.37 3.33
N LEU A 194 -16.77 24.54 2.34
CA LEU A 194 -15.85 24.94 1.28
C LEU A 194 -16.61 25.73 0.20
N PRO A 195 -16.28 27.01 -0.04
CA PRO A 195 -16.97 27.81 -1.05
C PRO A 195 -16.82 27.20 -2.46
N PRO A 196 -17.85 27.26 -3.31
CA PRO A 196 -17.77 26.72 -4.67
C PRO A 196 -16.77 27.53 -5.51
N SER A 197 -16.06 26.87 -6.44
CA SER A 197 -15.08 27.53 -7.32
C SER A 197 -15.68 28.63 -8.21
N SER A 198 -17.00 28.68 -8.38
CA SER A 198 -17.69 29.74 -9.13
C SER A 198 -17.89 31.02 -8.33
N ALA A 199 -17.82 30.97 -7.00
CA ALA A 199 -18.03 32.12 -6.12
C ALA A 199 -16.70 32.81 -5.74
N PRO A 200 -16.71 34.10 -5.38
CA PRO A 200 -15.56 34.77 -4.75
C PRO A 200 -15.27 34.17 -3.37
N LEU A 201 -14.03 34.33 -2.89
CA LEU A 201 -13.63 33.88 -1.56
C LEU A 201 -14.33 34.76 -0.49
N PRO A 202 -15.06 34.19 0.47
CA PRO A 202 -15.70 34.96 1.53
C PRO A 202 -14.66 35.64 2.44
N GLU A 203 -14.95 36.86 2.90
CA GLU A 203 -14.08 37.59 3.86
C GLU A 203 -14.07 36.94 5.25
N THR A 204 -15.14 36.25 5.63
CA THR A 204 -15.30 35.59 6.93
C THR A 204 -15.75 34.14 6.76
N SER A 205 -15.37 33.27 7.70
CA SER A 205 -15.75 31.87 7.68
C SER A 205 -17.14 31.63 8.27
N ALA A 206 -17.88 30.70 7.67
CA ALA A 206 -19.19 30.30 8.18
C ALA A 206 -19.11 29.48 9.49
N HIS A 207 -17.90 29.06 9.88
CA HIS A 207 -17.66 28.26 11.09
C HIS A 207 -16.44 28.83 11.86
N PRO A 208 -16.52 29.01 13.19
CA PRO A 208 -15.48 29.70 13.97
C PRO A 208 -14.11 28.98 13.96
N ALA A 209 -14.12 27.68 13.69
CA ALA A 209 -12.89 26.88 13.56
C ALA A 209 -12.36 26.79 12.13
N ALA A 210 -13.02 27.42 11.16
CA ALA A 210 -12.65 27.42 9.74
C ALA A 210 -11.98 28.73 9.35
N SER A 211 -11.02 28.67 8.43
CA SER A 211 -10.44 29.83 7.75
C SER A 211 -10.27 29.53 6.27
N TYR A 212 -10.44 30.54 5.43
CA TYR A 212 -10.31 30.40 3.98
C TYR A 212 -9.02 31.03 3.45
N ALA A 213 -8.51 30.46 2.37
CA ALA A 213 -7.41 31.00 1.59
C ALA A 213 -7.64 30.74 0.09
N VAL A 214 -6.93 31.48 -0.77
CA VAL A 214 -6.86 31.15 -2.20
C VAL A 214 -6.16 29.80 -2.36
N ALA A 215 -6.62 28.98 -3.29
CA ALA A 215 -6.02 27.68 -3.58
C ALA A 215 -4.65 27.82 -4.23
N GLU A 216 -3.60 27.68 -3.41
CA GLU A 216 -2.21 27.67 -3.82
C GLU A 216 -1.53 26.40 -3.27
N PRO A 217 -1.33 25.35 -4.10
CA PRO A 217 -0.80 24.07 -3.65
C PRO A 217 0.54 24.17 -2.90
N ALA A 218 1.42 25.09 -3.31
CA ALA A 218 2.71 25.29 -2.66
C ALA A 218 2.57 25.82 -1.23
N GLU A 219 1.69 26.81 -1.01
CA GLU A 219 1.42 27.35 0.32
C GLU A 219 0.69 26.32 1.20
N LEU A 220 -0.19 25.49 0.63
CA LEU A 220 -0.81 24.38 1.35
C LEU A 220 0.25 23.39 1.86
N VAL A 221 1.14 22.89 0.99
CA VAL A 221 2.18 21.93 1.38
C VAL A 221 3.10 22.52 2.45
N LYS A 222 3.49 23.80 2.30
CA LYS A 222 4.29 24.53 3.27
C LYS A 222 3.60 24.66 4.63
N ARG A 223 2.30 24.97 4.65
CA ARG A 223 1.50 25.03 5.89
C ARG A 223 1.42 23.67 6.57
N LEU A 224 1.09 22.61 5.82
CA LEU A 224 1.01 21.25 6.35
C LEU A 224 2.35 20.77 6.92
N ALA A 225 3.46 21.08 6.24
CA ALA A 225 4.81 20.77 6.73
C ALA A 225 5.15 21.52 8.03
N ALA A 226 4.76 22.80 8.14
CA ALA A 226 4.96 23.56 9.37
C ALA A 226 4.14 23.02 10.54
N ASP A 227 2.89 22.63 10.29
CA ASP A 227 2.00 22.06 11.31
C ASP A 227 2.48 20.67 11.76
N ALA A 228 2.98 19.85 10.83
CA ALA A 228 3.60 18.57 11.15
C ALA A 228 4.82 18.72 12.07
N LYS A 229 5.68 19.72 11.82
CA LYS A 229 6.86 20.01 12.67
C LYS A 229 6.48 20.47 14.08
N LYS A 230 5.46 21.33 14.22
CA LYS A 230 4.98 21.82 15.52
C LYS A 230 4.44 20.69 16.41
N SER A 231 3.83 19.66 15.81
CA SER A 231 3.35 18.48 16.55
C SER A 231 4.46 17.62 17.15
N GLY A 232 5.72 17.82 16.74
CA GLY A 232 6.88 17.03 17.17
C GLY A 232 7.81 17.69 18.20
N SER A 233 7.62 18.97 18.55
CA SER A 233 8.60 19.74 19.36
C SER A 233 8.17 20.03 20.81
N GLY A 234 7.04 19.51 21.27
CA GLY A 234 6.56 19.67 22.66
C GLY A 234 6.60 18.36 23.44
N GLY A 235 7.32 18.34 24.57
CA GLY A 235 7.26 17.23 25.52
C GLY A 235 5.80 16.94 25.93
N ALA A 236 5.42 15.65 25.92
CA ALA A 236 4.11 15.12 26.27
C ALA A 236 2.90 15.49 25.35
N GLY A 237 3.12 16.01 24.14
CA GLY A 237 2.05 16.20 23.13
C GLY A 237 1.79 14.96 22.26
N THR A 238 0.53 14.68 21.91
CA THR A 238 0.13 13.63 20.95
C THR A 238 0.67 13.93 19.55
N LYS A 239 1.60 13.12 19.05
CA LYS A 239 2.18 13.26 17.72
C LYS A 239 1.16 12.85 16.66
N THR A 240 0.76 13.79 15.80
CA THR A 240 -0.22 13.55 14.73
C THR A 240 0.48 13.46 13.38
N HIS A 241 0.28 12.37 12.66
CA HIS A 241 0.80 12.22 11.30
C HIS A 241 -0.13 12.87 10.27
N THR A 242 0.43 13.50 9.23
CA THR A 242 -0.34 14.21 8.20
C THR A 242 -0.26 13.52 6.85
N ILE A 243 -1.42 13.35 6.21
CA ILE A 243 -1.60 12.76 4.88
C ILE A 243 -2.12 13.84 3.93
N LEU A 244 -1.38 14.10 2.85
CA LEU A 244 -1.84 14.84 1.69
C LEU A 244 -2.53 13.87 0.73
N ILE A 245 -3.83 14.05 0.52
CA ILE A 245 -4.61 13.29 -0.45
C ILE A 245 -4.86 14.16 -1.67
N ASP A 246 -4.20 13.85 -2.78
CA ASP A 246 -4.34 14.60 -4.05
C ASP A 246 -5.30 13.89 -5.01
N CYS A 247 -6.58 14.26 -4.97
CA CYS A 247 -7.62 13.76 -5.89
C CYS A 247 -7.76 14.59 -7.17
N THR A 248 -6.72 15.34 -7.57
CA THR A 248 -6.73 16.13 -8.80
C THR A 248 -6.16 15.35 -10.00
N SER A 249 -6.18 15.99 -11.16
CA SER A 249 -5.38 15.62 -12.32
C SER A 249 -4.41 16.76 -12.69
N ASP A 250 -3.93 17.52 -11.71
CA ASP A 250 -3.05 18.67 -11.93
C ASP A 250 -1.57 18.27 -11.74
N LEU A 251 -0.73 18.68 -12.71
CA LEU A 251 0.71 18.44 -12.64
C LEU A 251 1.36 19.31 -11.55
N LYS A 252 0.86 20.54 -11.35
CA LYS A 252 1.40 21.50 -10.36
C LYS A 252 1.37 20.95 -8.93
N VAL A 253 0.35 20.15 -8.62
CA VAL A 253 0.24 19.49 -7.30
C VAL A 253 1.27 18.36 -7.19
N THR A 254 1.43 17.57 -8.24
CA THR A 254 2.39 16.44 -8.24
C THR A 254 3.86 16.87 -8.21
N GLU A 255 4.19 18.03 -8.77
CA GLU A 255 5.52 18.63 -8.70
C GLU A 255 5.94 18.97 -7.26
N LEU A 256 4.98 19.09 -6.35
CA LEU A 256 5.23 19.34 -4.92
C LEU A 256 5.35 18.04 -4.10
N TYR A 257 5.10 16.87 -4.68
CA TYR A 257 5.22 15.60 -3.96
C TYR A 257 6.62 15.42 -3.34
N PRO A 258 7.75 15.66 -4.03
CA PRO A 258 9.06 15.53 -3.41
C PRO A 258 9.22 16.41 -2.15
N THR A 259 8.72 17.65 -2.19
CA THR A 259 8.77 18.58 -1.05
C THR A 259 7.88 18.11 0.10
N ALA A 260 6.67 17.63 -0.19
CA ALA A 260 5.75 17.10 0.81
C ALA A 260 6.35 15.87 1.50
N ILE A 261 6.85 14.92 0.71
CA ILE A 261 7.46 13.66 1.18
C ILE A 261 8.69 13.95 2.04
N ALA A 262 9.60 14.81 1.58
CA ALA A 262 10.81 15.19 2.32
C ALA A 262 10.49 15.92 3.63
N SER A 263 9.31 16.53 3.74
CA SER A 263 8.82 17.17 4.97
C SER A 263 8.15 16.20 5.95
N GLY A 264 8.09 14.90 5.62
CA GLY A 264 7.44 13.85 6.42
C GLY A 264 5.95 13.67 6.15
N LEU A 265 5.35 14.43 5.21
CA LEU A 265 3.95 14.26 4.84
C LEU A 265 3.80 13.02 3.96
N SER A 266 2.85 12.15 4.30
CA SER A 266 2.51 11.05 3.38
C SER A 266 1.63 11.55 2.24
N VAL A 267 1.82 11.01 1.04
CA VAL A 267 1.04 11.32 -0.15
C VAL A 267 0.23 10.10 -0.55
N VAL A 268 -1.07 10.29 -0.72
CA VAL A 268 -2.01 9.28 -1.23
C VAL A 268 -2.76 9.88 -2.41
N THR A 269 -2.84 9.20 -3.55
CA THR A 269 -3.29 9.88 -4.77
C THR A 269 -3.85 8.95 -5.86
N PRO A 270 -4.98 9.29 -6.50
CA PRO A 270 -5.37 8.76 -7.81
C PRO A 270 -4.72 9.53 -8.98
N ASN A 271 -3.99 10.61 -8.73
CA ASN A 271 -3.37 11.45 -9.76
C ASN A 271 -2.20 10.73 -10.44
N LYS A 272 -2.44 10.26 -11.67
CA LYS A 272 -1.44 9.56 -12.48
C LYS A 272 -0.23 10.42 -12.82
N LYS A 273 -0.39 11.75 -12.94
CA LYS A 273 0.63 12.64 -13.52
C LYS A 273 1.95 12.63 -12.76
N GLY A 274 1.94 12.46 -11.43
CA GLY A 274 3.16 12.36 -10.64
C GLY A 274 4.03 11.15 -10.99
N PHE A 275 3.43 10.08 -11.51
CA PHE A 275 4.10 8.80 -11.76
C PHE A 275 4.15 8.43 -13.25
N SER A 276 3.44 9.15 -14.12
CA SER A 276 3.38 8.89 -15.56
C SER A 276 3.90 10.02 -16.45
N SER A 277 4.34 11.15 -15.88
CA SER A 277 4.95 12.27 -16.62
C SER A 277 6.46 12.06 -16.75
N SER A 278 7.28 13.11 -16.81
CA SER A 278 8.74 13.00 -17.00
C SER A 278 9.40 12.04 -16.00
N SER A 279 10.45 11.34 -16.44
CA SER A 279 11.26 10.48 -15.56
C SER A 279 11.85 11.28 -14.40
N GLN A 280 12.27 12.52 -14.66
CA GLN A 280 12.83 13.42 -13.65
C GLN A 280 11.90 13.67 -12.46
N LEU A 281 10.59 13.82 -12.69
CA LEU A 281 9.64 13.99 -11.58
C LEU A 281 9.52 12.70 -10.77
N PHE A 282 9.41 11.56 -11.46
CA PHE A 282 9.34 10.26 -10.81
C PHE A 282 10.60 9.97 -9.96
N ASP A 283 11.78 10.23 -10.50
CA ASP A 283 13.06 10.03 -9.80
C ASP A 283 13.14 10.90 -8.54
N LYS A 284 12.73 12.17 -8.61
CA LYS A 284 12.67 13.06 -7.43
C LYS A 284 11.71 12.54 -6.37
N ILE A 285 10.59 11.93 -6.76
CA ILE A 285 9.64 11.31 -5.81
C ILE A 285 10.28 10.10 -5.12
N VAL A 286 10.96 9.23 -5.88
CA VAL A 286 11.65 8.04 -5.35
C VAL A 286 12.82 8.44 -4.45
N GLU A 287 13.60 9.44 -4.84
CA GLU A 287 14.70 9.99 -4.05
C GLU A 287 14.17 10.57 -2.72
N ALA A 288 13.13 11.40 -2.77
CA ALA A 288 12.53 11.97 -1.57
C ALA A 288 12.00 10.89 -0.61
N GLN A 289 11.39 9.82 -1.15
CA GLN A 289 10.89 8.70 -0.35
C GLN A 289 12.01 7.89 0.33
N SER A 290 13.22 7.91 -0.23
CA SER A 290 14.36 7.15 0.30
C SER A 290 15.02 7.82 1.51
N ALA A 291 14.69 9.08 1.80
CA ALA A 291 15.27 9.83 2.90
C ALA A 291 14.74 9.37 4.28
N PRO A 292 15.57 9.36 5.34
CA PRO A 292 15.10 9.09 6.70
C PRO A 292 14.02 10.08 7.14
N GLY A 293 12.91 9.58 7.68
CA GLY A 293 11.79 10.41 8.11
C GLY A 293 10.89 10.92 6.97
N ALA A 294 11.13 10.47 5.74
CA ALA A 294 10.26 10.76 4.61
C ALA A 294 8.85 10.19 4.82
N GLY A 295 7.87 10.88 4.23
CA GLY A 295 6.50 10.40 4.18
C GLY A 295 6.32 9.18 3.28
N LEU A 296 5.23 8.45 3.51
CA LEU A 296 4.83 7.31 2.70
C LEU A 296 4.17 7.77 1.40
N VAL A 297 4.29 6.97 0.33
CA VAL A 297 3.67 7.27 -0.97
C VAL A 297 2.83 6.08 -1.44
N TYR A 298 1.56 6.36 -1.66
CA TYR A 298 0.58 5.38 -2.12
C TYR A 298 -0.24 5.93 -3.28
N LEU A 299 -0.57 5.05 -4.22
CA LEU A 299 -1.09 5.43 -5.53
C LEU A 299 -2.00 4.36 -6.16
N GLU A 300 -2.61 3.48 -5.37
CA GLU A 300 -3.43 2.35 -5.84
C GLU A 300 -4.44 2.78 -6.91
N ALA A 301 -5.13 3.90 -6.62
CA ALA A 301 -6.17 4.43 -7.48
C ALA A 301 -5.70 5.03 -8.81
N THR A 302 -4.39 5.08 -9.08
CA THR A 302 -3.85 5.47 -10.38
C THR A 302 -4.04 4.38 -11.45
N VAL A 303 -4.11 3.10 -11.06
CA VAL A 303 -4.26 1.97 -11.98
C VAL A 303 -5.34 1.01 -11.48
N GLY A 304 -6.48 0.96 -12.17
CA GLY A 304 -7.58 0.05 -11.83
C GLY A 304 -8.53 0.59 -10.76
N ALA A 305 -8.52 1.89 -10.47
CA ALA A 305 -9.40 2.54 -9.49
C ALA A 305 -9.31 1.87 -8.10
N GLY A 306 -10.32 1.08 -7.71
CA GLY A 306 -10.34 0.40 -6.42
C GLY A 306 -9.69 -0.98 -6.43
N LEU A 307 -9.34 -1.50 -7.61
CA LEU A 307 -8.75 -2.83 -7.75
C LEU A 307 -7.35 -2.88 -7.12
N PRO A 308 -6.98 -3.98 -6.44
CA PRO A 308 -5.67 -4.13 -5.82
C PRO A 308 -4.61 -4.46 -6.88
N ILE A 309 -4.28 -3.52 -7.76
CA ILE A 309 -3.30 -3.73 -8.85
C ILE A 309 -1.88 -3.43 -8.36
N ILE A 310 -1.68 -2.25 -7.79
CA ILE A 310 -0.37 -1.77 -7.33
C ILE A 310 0.03 -2.46 -6.03
N SER A 311 -0.88 -2.71 -5.09
CA SER A 311 -0.56 -3.51 -3.90
C SER A 311 -0.11 -4.91 -4.29
N THR A 312 -0.86 -5.58 -5.17
CA THR A 312 -0.52 -6.91 -5.67
C THR A 312 0.85 -6.92 -6.34
N LEU A 313 1.10 -5.97 -7.25
CA LEU A 313 2.40 -5.82 -7.90
C LEU A 313 3.52 -5.62 -6.87
N ARG A 314 3.32 -4.74 -5.88
CA ARG A 314 4.32 -4.47 -4.83
C ARG A 314 4.58 -5.71 -3.99
N ASP A 315 3.58 -6.50 -3.66
CA ASP A 315 3.75 -7.72 -2.85
C ASP A 315 4.47 -8.82 -3.63
N LEU A 316 4.17 -8.99 -4.92
CA LEU A 316 4.92 -9.87 -5.82
C LEU A 316 6.41 -9.48 -5.81
N LEU A 317 6.72 -8.21 -6.08
CA LEU A 317 8.10 -7.73 -6.17
C LEU A 317 8.84 -7.82 -4.82
N LYS A 318 8.22 -7.36 -3.72
CA LYS A 318 8.85 -7.31 -2.39
C LYS A 318 9.13 -8.69 -1.80
N THR A 319 8.34 -9.69 -2.16
CA THR A 319 8.59 -11.08 -1.73
C THR A 319 9.63 -11.78 -2.60
N GLY A 320 10.26 -11.07 -3.55
CA GLY A 320 11.29 -11.59 -4.44
C GLY A 320 10.75 -12.44 -5.59
N ASP A 321 9.50 -12.23 -6.00
CA ASP A 321 9.01 -12.79 -7.27
C ASP A 321 9.50 -11.93 -8.45
N GLU A 322 9.55 -12.52 -9.64
CA GLU A 322 9.92 -11.81 -10.86
C GLU A 322 8.73 -11.82 -11.81
N VAL A 323 8.11 -10.65 -11.97
CA VAL A 323 7.06 -10.41 -12.96
C VAL A 323 7.69 -10.47 -14.34
N THR A 324 7.25 -11.39 -15.20
CA THR A 324 7.74 -11.56 -16.58
C THR A 324 6.88 -10.78 -17.57
N LYS A 325 5.57 -10.77 -17.36
CA LYS A 325 4.60 -10.08 -18.23
C LYS A 325 3.46 -9.48 -17.41
N ILE A 326 3.06 -8.26 -17.76
CA ILE A 326 1.79 -7.67 -17.33
C ILE A 326 1.01 -7.37 -18.59
N GLU A 327 -0.20 -7.90 -18.72
CA GLU A 327 -1.12 -7.53 -19.79
C GLU A 327 -2.51 -7.27 -19.24
N GLY A 328 -3.30 -6.40 -19.89
CA GLY A 328 -4.62 -6.07 -19.37
C GLY A 328 -5.41 -5.09 -20.22
N VAL A 329 -6.71 -5.03 -19.94
CA VAL A 329 -7.60 -3.96 -20.38
C VAL A 329 -7.70 -2.97 -19.24
N PHE A 330 -7.18 -1.76 -19.45
CA PHE A 330 -7.00 -0.75 -18.41
C PHE A 330 -7.99 0.41 -18.49
N SER A 331 -8.78 0.51 -19.56
CA SER A 331 -9.77 1.57 -19.77
C SER A 331 -11.18 0.98 -19.82
N GLY A 332 -12.06 1.47 -18.94
CA GLY A 332 -13.46 1.06 -18.92
C GLY A 332 -14.20 1.46 -20.21
N THR A 333 -13.91 2.64 -20.75
CA THR A 333 -14.44 3.13 -22.03
C THR A 333 -14.04 2.21 -23.18
N MET A 334 -12.75 1.89 -23.30
CA MET A 334 -12.26 0.99 -24.34
C MET A 334 -12.76 -0.44 -24.14
N SER A 335 -12.87 -0.90 -22.89
CA SER A 335 -13.45 -2.20 -22.56
C SER A 335 -14.89 -2.29 -23.08
N TYR A 336 -15.73 -1.31 -22.74
CA TYR A 336 -17.11 -1.24 -23.22
C TYR A 336 -17.18 -1.24 -24.75
N ILE A 337 -16.43 -0.35 -25.41
CA ILE A 337 -16.46 -0.22 -26.87
C ILE A 337 -16.12 -1.57 -27.54
N PHE A 338 -15.05 -2.24 -27.12
CA PHE A 338 -14.61 -3.47 -27.78
C PHE A 338 -15.39 -4.72 -27.34
N ASN A 339 -15.97 -4.73 -26.14
CA ASN A 339 -16.91 -5.77 -25.72
C ASN A 339 -18.20 -5.72 -26.56
N GLU A 340 -18.64 -4.52 -26.95
CA GLU A 340 -19.79 -4.36 -27.85
C GLU A 340 -19.42 -4.56 -29.32
N PHE A 341 -18.27 -4.06 -29.75
CA PHE A 341 -17.85 -4.06 -31.16
C PHE A 341 -17.39 -5.43 -31.66
N SER A 342 -16.66 -6.18 -30.83
CA SER A 342 -16.05 -7.47 -31.18
C SER A 342 -16.46 -8.54 -30.16
N LYS A 343 -17.64 -9.13 -30.40
CA LYS A 343 -18.23 -10.16 -29.53
C LYS A 343 -17.78 -11.56 -29.94
N PRO A 344 -17.55 -12.46 -28.98
CA PRO A 344 -17.38 -13.88 -29.29
C PRO A 344 -18.61 -14.43 -30.02
N ALA A 345 -18.40 -15.17 -31.11
CA ALA A 345 -19.46 -15.86 -31.86
C ALA A 345 -20.56 -14.98 -32.48
N ALA A 346 -20.22 -13.79 -32.98
CA ALA A 346 -21.15 -12.98 -33.75
C ALA A 346 -21.54 -13.67 -35.08
N THR A 347 -22.85 -13.89 -35.30
CA THR A 347 -23.39 -14.38 -36.58
C THR A 347 -24.01 -13.22 -37.34
N GLY A 348 -23.32 -12.71 -38.37
CA GLY A 348 -23.80 -11.62 -39.22
C GLY A 348 -22.87 -10.39 -39.21
N PRO A 349 -23.23 -9.30 -39.94
CA PRO A 349 -22.49 -8.06 -39.88
C PRO A 349 -22.56 -7.50 -38.44
N GLY A 350 -21.41 -7.31 -37.81
CA GLY A 350 -21.33 -6.74 -36.47
C GLY A 350 -21.70 -5.26 -36.44
N PRO A 351 -21.88 -4.67 -35.24
CA PRO A 351 -22.26 -3.28 -35.07
C PRO A 351 -21.18 -2.32 -35.60
N LYS A 352 -21.58 -1.10 -35.96
CA LYS A 352 -20.64 -0.06 -36.41
C LYS A 352 -19.86 0.51 -35.23
N PHE A 353 -18.58 0.80 -35.45
CA PHE A 353 -17.71 1.36 -34.41
C PHE A 353 -18.21 2.74 -33.99
N SER A 354 -18.59 3.57 -34.96
CA SER A 354 -19.13 4.91 -34.74
C SER A 354 -20.42 4.90 -33.89
N GLU A 355 -21.33 3.95 -34.13
CA GLU A 355 -22.56 3.79 -33.36
C GLU A 355 -22.28 3.45 -31.91
N ILE A 356 -21.33 2.55 -31.64
CA ILE A 356 -20.95 2.17 -30.28
C ILE A 356 -20.30 3.35 -29.54
N VAL A 357 -19.41 4.09 -30.19
CA VAL A 357 -18.79 5.30 -29.60
C VAL A 357 -19.85 6.35 -29.29
N LYS A 358 -20.83 6.54 -30.19
CA LYS A 358 -21.97 7.43 -29.95
C LYS A 358 -22.79 7.00 -28.72
N VAL A 359 -23.15 5.72 -28.63
CA VAL A 359 -23.89 5.18 -27.48
C VAL A 359 -23.08 5.31 -26.19
N ALA A 360 -21.77 5.04 -26.24
CA ALA A 360 -20.88 5.22 -25.08
C ALA A 360 -20.90 6.67 -24.58
N LYS A 361 -20.85 7.64 -25.50
CA LYS A 361 -20.93 9.08 -25.18
C LYS A 361 -22.29 9.46 -24.60
N GLU A 362 -23.38 9.03 -25.21
CA GLU A 362 -24.75 9.29 -24.73
C GLU A 362 -25.00 8.74 -23.32
N ASN A 363 -24.39 7.61 -22.99
CA ASN A 363 -24.44 7.00 -21.66
C ASN A 363 -23.41 7.58 -20.66
N GLY A 364 -22.59 8.55 -21.08
CA GLY A 364 -21.56 9.15 -20.23
C GLY A 364 -20.41 8.22 -19.88
N TYR A 365 -20.13 7.22 -20.71
CA TYR A 365 -18.98 6.31 -20.56
C TYR A 365 -17.70 6.88 -21.14
N THR A 366 -17.78 7.91 -21.98
CA THR A 366 -16.61 8.62 -22.52
C THR A 366 -16.38 9.94 -21.79
N GLU A 367 -15.19 10.50 -21.94
CA GLU A 367 -14.96 11.93 -21.71
C GLU A 367 -15.84 12.79 -22.64
N PRO A 368 -16.02 14.10 -22.36
CA PRO A 368 -16.81 15.00 -23.21
C PRO A 368 -16.39 14.97 -24.69
N HIS A 369 -15.10 14.74 -24.93
CA HIS A 369 -14.53 14.47 -26.25
C HIS A 369 -14.07 13.00 -26.33
N PRO A 370 -14.76 12.10 -27.07
CA PRO A 370 -14.40 10.68 -27.13
C PRO A 370 -12.98 10.37 -27.62
N ALA A 371 -12.36 11.28 -28.38
CA ALA A 371 -10.95 11.13 -28.77
C ALA A 371 -9.98 11.08 -27.57
N ASP A 372 -10.34 11.67 -26.42
CA ASP A 372 -9.49 11.63 -25.23
C ASP A 372 -9.30 10.19 -24.73
N ASP A 373 -10.36 9.38 -24.77
CA ASP A 373 -10.31 7.95 -24.50
C ASP A 373 -9.62 7.18 -25.65
N LEU A 374 -10.03 7.43 -26.89
CA LEU A 374 -9.56 6.71 -28.09
C LEU A 374 -8.08 6.96 -28.42
N SER A 375 -7.48 8.00 -27.86
CA SER A 375 -6.05 8.29 -27.97
C SER A 375 -5.16 7.19 -27.38
N GLY A 376 -5.70 6.40 -26.43
CA GLY A 376 -4.92 5.42 -25.66
C GLY A 376 -4.08 6.05 -24.54
N SER A 377 -4.08 7.38 -24.39
CA SER A 377 -3.16 8.08 -23.48
C SER A 377 -3.42 7.75 -22.00
N ASP A 378 -4.65 7.44 -21.59
CA ASP A 378 -4.94 6.98 -20.23
C ASP A 378 -4.34 5.59 -19.95
N VAL A 379 -4.44 4.67 -20.90
CA VAL A 379 -3.82 3.33 -20.83
C VAL A 379 -2.30 3.46 -20.80
N ALA A 380 -1.73 4.31 -21.65
CA ALA A 380 -0.29 4.59 -21.67
C ALA A 380 0.19 5.11 -20.30
N ARG A 381 -0.52 6.06 -19.68
CA ARG A 381 -0.16 6.56 -18.34
C ARG A 381 -0.15 5.45 -17.29
N LYS A 382 -1.15 4.56 -17.30
CA LYS A 382 -1.23 3.41 -16.39
C LYS A 382 -0.07 2.44 -16.62
N LEU A 383 0.28 2.16 -17.87
CA LEU A 383 1.45 1.33 -18.20
C LEU A 383 2.77 1.96 -17.79
N THR A 384 2.94 3.28 -17.95
CA THR A 384 4.15 3.97 -17.49
C THR A 384 4.35 3.76 -16.00
N ILE A 385 3.28 3.88 -15.21
CA ILE A 385 3.32 3.66 -13.75
C ILE A 385 3.73 2.22 -13.44
N LEU A 386 3.08 1.23 -14.05
CA LEU A 386 3.40 -0.17 -13.82
C LEU A 386 4.83 -0.53 -14.25
N SER A 387 5.26 -0.06 -15.43
CA SER A 387 6.61 -0.25 -15.96
C SER A 387 7.67 0.29 -15.00
N ARG A 388 7.46 1.51 -14.49
CA ARG A 388 8.35 2.13 -13.50
C ARG A 388 8.40 1.32 -12.20
N LEU A 389 7.25 0.93 -11.66
CA LEU A 389 7.18 0.14 -10.41
C LEU A 389 7.87 -1.22 -10.52
N VAL A 390 7.70 -1.91 -11.65
CA VAL A 390 8.42 -3.17 -11.97
C VAL A 390 9.93 -2.94 -11.99
N SER A 391 10.37 -1.80 -12.51
CA SER A 391 11.79 -1.47 -12.71
C SER A 391 12.52 -1.03 -11.44
N ILE A 392 11.81 -0.70 -10.35
CA ILE A 392 12.44 -0.31 -9.07
C ILE A 392 13.21 -1.48 -8.42
N ASN A 393 12.72 -2.70 -8.55
CA ASN A 393 13.30 -3.86 -7.86
C ASN A 393 14.36 -4.55 -8.73
N PRO A 394 15.49 -4.99 -8.15
CA PRO A 394 16.47 -5.81 -8.86
C PRO A 394 15.82 -7.07 -9.45
N SER A 395 16.24 -7.44 -10.66
CA SER A 395 15.65 -8.56 -11.41
C SER A 395 16.68 -9.21 -12.31
N SER A 396 16.50 -10.50 -12.59
CA SER A 396 17.32 -11.24 -13.56
C SER A 396 16.90 -11.02 -15.02
N LEU A 397 15.66 -10.54 -15.22
CA LEU A 397 15.11 -10.21 -16.53
C LEU A 397 15.70 -8.92 -17.12
N PRO A 398 15.68 -8.77 -18.46
CA PRO A 398 16.08 -7.53 -19.14
C PRO A 398 15.44 -6.26 -18.55
N ALA A 399 16.17 -5.16 -18.65
CA ALA A 399 15.65 -3.85 -18.31
C ALA A 399 14.56 -3.44 -19.31
N LEU A 400 13.50 -2.81 -18.81
CA LEU A 400 12.50 -2.16 -19.65
C LEU A 400 13.06 -0.86 -20.24
N PRO A 401 12.53 -0.39 -21.37
CA PRO A 401 12.95 0.87 -21.99
C PRO A 401 12.75 2.04 -21.03
N ASP A 402 13.67 3.01 -21.10
CA ASP A 402 13.50 4.28 -20.40
C ASP A 402 12.34 5.09 -21.00
N LEU A 403 11.65 5.84 -20.15
CA LEU A 403 10.47 6.64 -20.49
C LEU A 403 10.71 8.09 -20.06
N PRO A 404 11.62 8.82 -20.74
CA PRO A 404 12.05 10.17 -20.34
C PRO A 404 10.90 11.18 -20.34
N GLU A 405 10.02 11.11 -21.34
CA GLU A 405 8.80 11.93 -21.47
C GLU A 405 7.56 11.23 -20.88
N GLY A 406 7.77 10.17 -20.08
CA GLY A 406 6.71 9.39 -19.45
C GLY A 406 5.85 8.63 -20.45
N TYR A 407 4.53 8.78 -20.33
CA TYR A 407 3.58 8.10 -21.21
C TYR A 407 3.74 8.44 -22.69
N ALA A 408 4.27 9.62 -23.02
CA ALA A 408 4.53 10.02 -24.40
C ALA A 408 5.69 9.24 -25.05
N SER A 409 6.57 8.62 -24.25
CA SER A 409 7.65 7.75 -24.74
C SER A 409 7.17 6.32 -25.07
N LEU A 410 5.93 5.95 -24.71
CA LEU A 410 5.39 4.61 -24.95
C LEU A 410 4.87 4.43 -26.37
N SER A 411 5.08 3.24 -26.92
CA SER A 411 4.42 2.83 -28.17
C SER A 411 2.91 2.69 -27.93
N THR A 412 2.16 3.69 -28.39
CA THR A 412 0.70 3.81 -28.16
C THR A 412 0.00 3.90 -29.49
N GLN A 413 -0.84 2.91 -29.81
CA GLN A 413 -1.70 2.96 -30.99
C GLN A 413 -2.93 3.81 -30.68
N THR A 414 -3.08 4.93 -31.38
CA THR A 414 -4.32 5.72 -31.36
C THR A 414 -5.42 5.04 -32.19
N LEU A 415 -6.66 5.13 -31.73
CA LEU A 415 -7.85 4.74 -32.49
C LEU A 415 -8.57 5.94 -33.11
N ILE A 416 -7.97 7.13 -33.03
CA ILE A 416 -8.47 8.35 -33.67
C ILE A 416 -8.06 8.28 -35.16
N PRO A 417 -9.01 8.25 -36.11
CA PRO A 417 -8.67 8.34 -37.53
C PRO A 417 -7.93 9.65 -37.82
N SER A 418 -6.90 9.61 -38.66
CA SER A 418 -6.04 10.78 -38.91
C SER A 418 -6.80 11.99 -39.48
N ALA A 419 -7.90 11.76 -40.20
CA ALA A 419 -8.75 12.84 -40.72
C ALA A 419 -9.54 13.58 -39.63
N LEU A 420 -9.63 13.01 -38.42
CA LEU A 420 -10.44 13.53 -37.31
C LEU A 420 -9.60 14.06 -36.14
N SER A 421 -8.26 14.04 -36.21
CA SER A 421 -7.38 14.41 -35.10
C SER A 421 -7.53 15.86 -34.63
N ASP A 422 -7.86 16.76 -35.56
CA ASP A 422 -7.86 18.20 -35.33
C ASP A 422 -9.27 18.74 -35.03
N ILE A 423 -10.26 17.86 -34.92
CA ILE A 423 -11.63 18.25 -34.59
C ILE A 423 -11.71 18.58 -33.11
N ALA A 424 -12.02 19.84 -32.79
CA ALA A 424 -12.11 20.31 -31.40
C ALA A 424 -13.44 19.96 -30.72
N ALA A 425 -14.53 19.86 -31.50
CA ALA A 425 -15.87 19.62 -30.97
C ALA A 425 -16.18 18.12 -30.94
N GLY A 426 -16.40 17.58 -29.74
CA GLY A 426 -16.69 16.16 -29.56
C GLY A 426 -17.96 15.67 -30.28
N GLU A 427 -18.93 16.55 -30.56
CA GLU A 427 -20.11 16.20 -31.38
C GLU A 427 -19.76 16.07 -32.86
N GLU A 428 -18.94 16.99 -33.38
CA GLU A 428 -18.48 16.94 -34.77
C GLU A 428 -17.60 15.71 -35.00
N PHE A 429 -16.75 15.35 -34.02
CA PHE A 429 -15.93 14.16 -34.05
C PHE A 429 -16.78 12.89 -34.21
N VAL A 430 -17.82 12.74 -33.37
CA VAL A 430 -18.73 11.59 -33.43
C VAL A 430 -19.54 11.57 -34.73
N ALA A 431 -19.95 12.74 -35.24
CA ALA A 431 -20.71 12.84 -36.47
C ALA A 431 -19.94 12.40 -37.73
N LYS A 432 -18.61 12.58 -37.75
CA LYS A 432 -17.74 12.18 -38.87
C LYS A 432 -17.12 10.80 -38.71
N LEU A 433 -17.15 10.22 -37.52
CA LEU A 433 -16.62 8.87 -37.26
C LEU A 433 -17.20 7.76 -38.18
N PRO A 434 -18.47 7.81 -38.64
CA PRO A 434 -19.01 6.84 -39.59
C PRO A 434 -18.24 6.73 -40.92
N GLU A 435 -17.52 7.79 -41.33
CA GLU A 435 -16.69 7.79 -42.55
C GLU A 435 -15.55 6.76 -42.48
N HIS A 436 -15.19 6.30 -41.27
CA HIS A 436 -14.09 5.36 -41.00
C HIS A 436 -14.56 3.97 -40.54
N ASP A 437 -15.88 3.70 -40.48
CA ASP A 437 -16.39 2.40 -40.00
C ASP A 437 -15.88 1.21 -40.82
N ALA A 438 -15.64 1.41 -42.12
CA ALA A 438 -15.12 0.36 -43.00
C ALA A 438 -13.74 -0.13 -42.57
N GLU A 439 -12.88 0.76 -42.05
CA GLU A 439 -11.54 0.42 -41.55
C GLU A 439 -11.64 -0.45 -40.29
N PHE A 440 -12.52 -0.08 -39.35
CA PHE A 440 -12.75 -0.87 -38.13
C PHE A 440 -13.43 -2.20 -38.42
N ASP A 441 -14.40 -2.23 -39.34
CA ASP A 441 -15.07 -3.46 -39.77
C ASP A 441 -14.07 -4.46 -40.37
N GLN A 442 -13.09 -3.96 -41.13
CA GLN A 442 -12.01 -4.78 -41.68
C GLN A 442 -11.14 -5.38 -40.57
N LEU A 443 -10.73 -4.57 -39.58
CA LEU A 443 -9.97 -5.06 -38.41
C LEU A 443 -10.73 -6.17 -37.67
N ARG A 444 -12.04 -6.01 -37.46
CA ARG A 444 -12.87 -7.03 -36.81
C ARG A 444 -12.96 -8.28 -37.67
N SER A 445 -13.22 -8.14 -38.96
CA SER A 445 -13.33 -9.27 -39.89
C SER A 445 -12.05 -10.12 -39.91
N ASP A 446 -10.89 -9.48 -39.87
CA ASP A 446 -9.61 -10.20 -39.87
C ASP A 446 -9.37 -10.97 -38.58
N ALA A 447 -9.75 -10.42 -37.41
CA ALA A 447 -9.71 -11.15 -36.15
C ALA A 447 -10.71 -12.33 -36.13
N GLU A 448 -11.93 -12.13 -36.65
CA GLU A 448 -12.98 -13.15 -36.68
C GLU A 448 -12.59 -14.35 -37.57
N LYS A 449 -11.91 -14.13 -38.70
CA LYS A 449 -11.38 -15.20 -39.56
C LYS A 449 -10.42 -16.13 -38.82
N GLU A 450 -9.73 -15.62 -37.80
CA GLU A 450 -8.84 -16.39 -36.94
C GLU A 450 -9.52 -16.95 -35.68
N GLY A 451 -10.84 -16.78 -35.53
CA GLY A 451 -11.57 -17.18 -34.33
C GLY A 451 -11.22 -16.34 -33.09
N LYS A 452 -10.81 -15.10 -33.30
CA LYS A 452 -10.38 -14.15 -32.26
C LYS A 452 -11.33 -12.95 -32.15
N VAL A 453 -11.19 -12.22 -31.05
CA VAL A 453 -11.84 -10.94 -30.80
C VAL A 453 -10.81 -9.86 -30.56
N LEU A 454 -11.19 -8.60 -30.83
CA LEU A 454 -10.34 -7.43 -30.64
C LEU A 454 -10.49 -6.86 -29.23
N ARG A 455 -9.38 -6.53 -28.57
CA ARG A 455 -9.37 -5.80 -27.29
C ARG A 455 -8.26 -4.76 -27.30
N TYR A 456 -8.54 -3.58 -26.77
CA TYR A 456 -7.51 -2.57 -26.55
C TYR A 456 -6.78 -2.87 -25.24
N VAL A 457 -5.53 -3.28 -25.34
CA VAL A 457 -4.75 -3.78 -24.21
C VAL A 457 -3.50 -2.95 -23.99
N GLY A 458 -3.05 -2.95 -22.74
CA GLY A 458 -1.69 -2.60 -22.40
C GLY A 458 -0.85 -3.85 -22.17
N LEU A 459 0.41 -3.82 -22.60
CA LEU A 459 1.37 -4.90 -22.47
C LEU A 459 2.71 -4.37 -21.96
N ILE A 460 3.21 -5.00 -20.89
CA ILE A 460 4.60 -4.94 -20.43
C ILE A 460 5.13 -6.37 -20.52
N ASP A 461 6.12 -6.59 -21.36
CA ASP A 461 6.82 -7.86 -21.51
C ASP A 461 8.30 -7.64 -21.26
N ARG A 462 8.81 -8.21 -20.17
CA ARG A 462 10.20 -8.04 -19.76
C ARG A 462 11.16 -8.98 -20.47
N GLU A 463 10.67 -10.08 -21.04
CA GLU A 463 11.52 -10.98 -21.81
C GLU A 463 11.92 -10.33 -23.13
N THR A 464 10.97 -9.64 -23.77
CA THR A 464 11.22 -8.90 -25.01
C THR A 464 11.64 -7.45 -24.79
N GLY A 465 11.47 -6.90 -23.57
CA GLY A 465 11.71 -5.48 -23.28
C GLY A 465 10.65 -4.57 -23.90
N THR A 466 9.44 -5.09 -24.15
CA THR A 466 8.37 -4.36 -24.83
C THR A 466 7.45 -3.70 -23.82
N VAL A 467 7.15 -2.41 -24.02
CA VAL A 467 6.02 -1.74 -23.37
C VAL A 467 5.19 -1.04 -24.43
N LYS A 468 3.95 -1.50 -24.63
CA LYS A 468 3.04 -0.95 -25.65
C LYS A 468 1.59 -0.97 -25.20
N CYS A 469 0.77 -0.11 -25.77
CA CYS A 469 -0.67 -0.26 -25.73
C CYS A 469 -1.30 -0.08 -27.11
N GLY A 470 -2.32 -0.88 -27.39
CA GLY A 470 -2.94 -0.92 -28.69
C GLY A 470 -3.97 -2.02 -28.81
N LEU A 471 -4.49 -2.16 -30.02
CA LEU A 471 -5.48 -3.15 -30.37
C LEU A 471 -4.80 -4.50 -30.61
N GLU A 472 -5.22 -5.52 -29.87
CA GLU A 472 -4.69 -6.87 -29.98
C GLU A 472 -5.84 -7.88 -30.18
N SER A 473 -5.51 -9.04 -30.76
CA SER A 473 -6.47 -10.10 -31.02
C SER A 473 -6.30 -11.27 -30.05
N TYR A 474 -7.41 -11.71 -29.44
CA TYR A 474 -7.41 -12.79 -28.45
C TYR A 474 -8.40 -13.89 -28.84
N PRO A 475 -8.07 -15.18 -28.62
CA PRO A 475 -9.02 -16.27 -28.79
C PRO A 475 -10.28 -16.04 -27.95
N ALA A 476 -11.44 -16.48 -28.44
CA ALA A 476 -12.71 -16.36 -27.71
C ALA A 476 -12.68 -17.01 -26.29
N SER A 477 -11.82 -18.00 -26.08
CA SER A 477 -11.62 -18.67 -24.79
C SER A 477 -10.73 -17.88 -23.82
N HIS A 478 -10.05 -16.83 -24.26
CA HIS A 478 -9.15 -16.05 -23.42
C HIS A 478 -9.95 -15.26 -22.36
N PRO A 479 -9.44 -15.06 -21.13
CA PRO A 479 -10.15 -14.29 -20.10
C PRO A 479 -10.56 -12.88 -20.54
N PHE A 480 -9.77 -12.22 -21.39
CA PHE A 480 -10.10 -10.89 -21.91
C PHE A 480 -11.28 -10.89 -22.89
N ALA A 481 -11.60 -12.05 -23.47
CA ALA A 481 -12.73 -12.23 -24.36
C ALA A 481 -13.98 -12.73 -23.61
N SER A 482 -13.79 -13.58 -22.60
CA SER A 482 -14.88 -14.34 -21.97
C SER A 482 -15.32 -13.84 -20.59
N ALA A 483 -14.43 -13.19 -19.83
CA ALA A 483 -14.72 -12.75 -18.47
C ALA A 483 -15.13 -11.27 -18.38
N LEU A 484 -14.73 -10.45 -19.35
CA LEU A 484 -15.07 -9.04 -19.39
C LEU A 484 -16.55 -8.83 -19.75
N SER A 485 -17.24 -8.06 -18.93
CA SER A 485 -18.60 -7.58 -19.21
C SER A 485 -18.67 -6.08 -18.94
N GLY A 486 -19.42 -5.35 -19.77
CA GLY A 486 -19.56 -3.90 -19.65
C GLY A 486 -18.21 -3.18 -19.72
N SER A 487 -17.91 -2.39 -18.68
CA SER A 487 -16.74 -1.51 -18.58
C SER A 487 -15.67 -2.01 -17.59
N ASP A 488 -15.62 -3.32 -17.34
CA ASP A 488 -14.64 -3.91 -16.43
C ASP A 488 -13.21 -3.74 -16.93
N ASN A 489 -12.29 -3.53 -15.99
CA ASN A 489 -10.86 -3.68 -16.21
C ASN A 489 -10.41 -5.08 -15.80
N ILE A 490 -9.40 -5.59 -16.49
CA ILE A 490 -8.77 -6.86 -16.15
C ILE A 490 -7.25 -6.74 -16.34
N VAL A 491 -6.49 -7.23 -15.36
CA VAL A 491 -5.03 -7.23 -15.39
C VAL A 491 -4.53 -8.63 -15.04
N ALA A 492 -3.64 -9.16 -15.88
CA ALA A 492 -2.99 -10.43 -15.69
C ALA A 492 -1.51 -10.22 -15.38
N PHE A 493 -1.06 -10.75 -14.23
CA PHE A 493 0.34 -10.80 -13.84
C PHE A 493 0.89 -12.20 -14.11
N HIS A 494 1.84 -12.30 -15.04
CA HIS A 494 2.66 -13.49 -15.23
C HIS A 494 3.97 -13.30 -14.47
N THR A 495 4.34 -14.30 -13.68
CA THR A 495 5.55 -14.25 -12.86
C THR A 495 6.25 -15.61 -12.85
N LYS A 496 7.46 -15.68 -12.29
CA LYS A 496 8.14 -16.97 -12.06
C LYS A 496 7.29 -17.92 -11.21
N ARG A 497 6.56 -17.40 -10.21
CA ARG A 497 5.67 -18.20 -9.35
C ARG A 497 4.30 -18.46 -9.99
N TYR A 498 3.75 -17.48 -10.71
CA TYR A 498 2.50 -17.58 -11.48
C TYR A 498 2.78 -17.89 -12.96
N SER A 499 3.56 -18.96 -13.21
CA SER A 499 4.05 -19.30 -14.56
C SER A 499 3.05 -20.13 -15.38
N GLN A 500 2.33 -21.06 -14.75
CA GLN A 500 1.34 -21.90 -15.44
C GLN A 500 0.04 -21.16 -15.72
N ARG A 501 -0.38 -20.30 -14.80
CA ARG A 501 -1.59 -19.49 -14.89
C ARG A 501 -1.30 -18.11 -14.29
N PRO A 502 -1.63 -17.02 -15.00
CA PRO A 502 -1.41 -15.69 -14.45
C PRO A 502 -2.32 -15.44 -13.26
N LEU A 503 -1.87 -14.55 -12.37
CA LEU A 503 -2.73 -13.96 -11.36
C LEU A 503 -3.58 -12.89 -12.04
N ILE A 504 -4.90 -13.06 -12.03
CA ILE A 504 -5.86 -12.16 -12.67
C ILE A 504 -6.58 -11.34 -11.61
N VAL A 505 -6.60 -10.02 -11.81
CA VAL A 505 -7.43 -9.08 -11.04
C VAL A 505 -8.43 -8.44 -12.00
N GLN A 506 -9.73 -8.53 -11.69
CA GLN A 506 -10.81 -8.00 -12.52
C GLN A 506 -11.84 -7.25 -11.67
N GLY A 507 -12.42 -6.20 -12.25
CA GLY A 507 -13.65 -5.56 -11.78
C GLY A 507 -13.77 -4.13 -12.33
N ALA A 508 -14.64 -3.33 -11.72
CA ALA A 508 -14.88 -1.96 -12.16
C ALA A 508 -13.59 -1.13 -12.17
N GLY A 509 -13.21 -0.64 -13.35
CA GLY A 509 -11.98 0.13 -13.57
C GLY A 509 -12.10 1.64 -13.35
N ALA A 510 -13.31 2.12 -13.09
CA ALA A 510 -13.67 3.52 -12.93
C ALA A 510 -14.93 3.66 -12.07
N GLY A 511 -15.24 4.89 -11.64
CA GLY A 511 -16.39 5.23 -10.79
C GLY A 511 -15.96 5.94 -9.52
N ALA A 512 -16.65 7.03 -9.17
CA ALA A 512 -16.24 7.92 -8.08
C ALA A 512 -16.04 7.20 -6.74
N ASP A 513 -17.00 6.37 -6.34
CA ASP A 513 -16.95 5.59 -5.09
C ASP A 513 -15.83 4.55 -5.08
N VAL A 514 -15.67 3.81 -6.18
CA VAL A 514 -14.68 2.73 -6.29
C VAL A 514 -13.26 3.30 -6.35
N THR A 515 -13.05 4.42 -7.06
CA THR A 515 -11.78 5.14 -7.03
C THR A 515 -11.49 5.71 -5.65
N ALA A 516 -12.49 6.31 -4.99
CA ALA A 516 -12.33 6.82 -3.62
C ALA A 516 -11.98 5.69 -2.63
N MET A 517 -12.57 4.51 -2.78
CA MET A 517 -12.23 3.33 -1.98
C MET A 517 -10.75 2.98 -2.09
N GLY A 518 -10.17 2.99 -3.30
CA GLY A 518 -8.72 2.76 -3.48
C GLY A 518 -7.86 3.79 -2.75
N VAL A 519 -8.26 5.06 -2.81
CA VAL A 519 -7.59 6.17 -2.10
C VAL A 519 -7.69 6.01 -0.58
N VAL A 520 -8.88 5.69 -0.06
CA VAL A 520 -9.10 5.51 1.38
C VAL A 520 -8.40 4.26 1.91
N ALA A 521 -8.39 3.17 1.14
CA ALA A 521 -7.61 1.97 1.47
C ALA A 521 -6.11 2.30 1.61
N ASP A 522 -5.57 3.15 0.74
CA ASP A 522 -4.19 3.61 0.86
C ASP A 522 -3.96 4.53 2.07
N ALA A 523 -4.92 5.40 2.40
CA ALA A 523 -4.86 6.20 3.62
C ALA A 523 -4.89 5.33 4.89
N ILE A 524 -5.65 4.24 4.89
CA ILE A 524 -5.66 3.23 5.97
C ILE A 524 -4.29 2.58 6.11
N LYS A 525 -3.68 2.13 5.00
CA LYS A 525 -2.31 1.57 5.02
C LYS A 525 -1.28 2.55 5.59
N VAL A 526 -1.48 3.86 5.39
CA VAL A 526 -0.66 4.90 6.04
C VAL A 526 -0.93 4.93 7.54
N ALA A 527 -2.20 5.04 7.96
CA ALA A 527 -2.61 5.07 9.37
C ALA A 527 -2.08 3.86 10.17
N GLU A 528 -2.20 2.65 9.60
CA GLU A 528 -1.68 1.42 10.22
C GLU A 528 -0.18 1.45 10.44
N ARG A 529 0.57 2.00 9.48
CA ARG A 529 2.02 2.17 9.60
C ARG A 529 2.44 3.25 10.60
N GLN A 530 1.51 4.13 10.99
CA GLN A 530 1.68 5.07 12.09
C GLN A 530 1.25 4.49 13.44
N GLY A 531 0.83 3.22 13.49
CA GLY A 531 0.46 2.50 14.71
C GLY A 531 -1.02 2.59 15.07
N LEU A 532 -1.85 3.24 14.25
CA LEU A 532 -3.31 3.19 14.40
C LEU A 532 -3.81 1.79 14.02
N ARG A 533 -4.88 1.31 14.66
CA ARG A 533 -5.42 -0.02 14.40
C ARG A 533 -6.77 0.08 13.70
N VAL A 534 -6.92 -0.66 12.61
CA VAL A 534 -8.23 -0.99 12.04
C VAL A 534 -8.58 -2.38 12.54
N HIS A 535 -9.74 -2.52 13.21
CA HIS A 535 -10.18 -3.82 13.68
C HIS A 535 -10.63 -4.68 12.50
N LEU A 536 -10.25 -5.97 12.53
CA LEU A 536 -10.65 -6.98 11.53
C LEU A 536 -12.14 -7.31 11.62
#